data_AF-A0A2A5G8Z5-F1
#
_entry.id   AF-A0A2A5G8Z5-F1
#
_cell.length_a   1.000
_cell.length_b   1.000
_cell.length_c   1.000
_cell.angle_alpha   90.00
_cell.angle_beta   90.00
_cell.angle_gamma   90.00
#
_symmetry.space_group_name_H-M   'P 1'
#
loop_
_entity.id
_entity.type
_entity.pdbx_description
1 polymer ?
#
loop_
_entity_poly.entity_id
_entity_poly.type
_entity_poly.pdbx_seq_one_letter_code
_entity_poly.pdbx_strand_id
1 'polypeptide(L)'
;MLINKKQLINLQLIALLLVACNSDYIPKPRGYFRIDLPEKSYQPWQNNCPFTFEYNKMALVTADTERLSEPCWLNIDYPKHKATIHLSYKPVENNIEQFLEDARTLVYKHTVKASDINETLVRRDSAKVYGLIYDLEGGAASPYQFYLTDSTNHFV
;
A
#
# COMPACT_ATOMS: atom_id res chain seq x y z
N MET A 1 -58.91 -40.54 31.94
CA MET A 1 -58.04 -40.78 30.76
C MET A 1 -56.64 -41.09 31.28
N LEU A 2 -56.27 -42.38 31.36
CA LEU A 2 -55.00 -42.84 31.96
C LEU A 2 -53.90 -42.80 30.88
N ILE A 3 -52.91 -41.93 31.04
CA ILE A 3 -51.78 -41.80 30.12
C ILE A 3 -50.89 -43.04 30.26
N ASN A 4 -50.67 -43.76 29.16
CA ASN A 4 -49.95 -45.02 29.15
C ASN A 4 -48.43 -44.80 29.28
N LYS A 5 -47.71 -45.62 30.06
CA LYS A 5 -46.25 -45.50 30.31
C LYS A 5 -45.42 -45.38 29.03
N LYS A 6 -45.82 -46.07 27.95
CA LYS A 6 -45.16 -45.99 26.63
C LYS A 6 -45.30 -44.60 25.99
N GLN A 7 -46.43 -43.93 26.19
CA GLN A 7 -46.63 -42.56 25.70
C GLN A 7 -45.81 -41.55 26.50
N LEU A 8 -45.62 -41.78 27.80
CA LEU A 8 -44.74 -40.94 28.64
C LEU A 8 -43.27 -41.03 28.18
N ILE A 9 -42.80 -42.24 27.83
CA ILE A 9 -41.44 -42.48 27.33
C ILE A 9 -41.23 -41.83 25.96
N ASN A 10 -42.19 -41.96 25.05
CA ASN A 10 -42.12 -41.31 23.73
C ASN A 10 -42.12 -39.78 23.85
N LEU A 11 -42.87 -39.22 24.82
CA LEU A 11 -42.89 -37.78 25.07
C LEU A 11 -41.55 -37.28 25.64
N GLN A 12 -40.91 -38.05 26.53
CA GLN A 12 -39.56 -37.73 27.03
C GLN A 12 -38.50 -37.79 25.92
N LEU A 13 -38.62 -38.75 24.99
CA LEU A 13 -37.69 -38.87 23.86
C LEU A 13 -37.81 -37.70 22.88
N ILE A 14 -39.04 -37.22 22.63
CA ILE A 14 -39.31 -36.03 21.81
C ILE A 14 -38.80 -34.75 22.48
N ALA A 15 -38.91 -34.64 23.81
CA ALA A 15 -38.39 -33.48 24.54
C ALA A 15 -36.86 -33.37 24.48
N LEU A 16 -36.13 -34.50 24.42
CA LEU A 16 -34.67 -34.49 24.23
C LEU A 16 -34.24 -33.99 22.84
N LEU A 17 -35.06 -34.19 21.81
CA LEU A 17 -34.76 -33.74 20.45
C LEU A 17 -34.92 -32.22 20.25
N LEU A 18 -35.55 -31.53 21.22
CA LEU A 18 -35.76 -30.07 21.16
C LEU A 18 -34.63 -29.28 21.84
N VAL A 19 -33.63 -29.93 22.43
CA VAL A 19 -32.47 -29.27 23.03
C VAL A 19 -31.41 -29.03 21.95
N ALA A 20 -31.67 -28.08 21.05
CA ALA A 20 -30.66 -27.58 20.12
C ALA A 20 -29.78 -26.53 20.81
N CYS A 21 -28.46 -26.72 20.76
CA CYS A 21 -27.49 -25.78 21.31
C CYS A 21 -27.43 -24.54 20.40
N ASN A 22 -28.03 -23.44 20.84
CA ASN A 22 -28.03 -22.17 20.12
C ASN A 22 -26.83 -21.35 20.60
N SER A 23 -25.63 -21.66 20.11
CA SER A 23 -24.45 -20.84 20.39
C SER A 23 -24.45 -19.62 19.49
N ASP A 24 -24.30 -18.42 20.06
CA ASP A 24 -24.13 -17.21 19.28
C ASP A 24 -22.96 -17.38 18.29
N TYR A 25 -23.27 -17.28 17.00
CA TYR A 25 -22.28 -17.40 15.94
C TYR A 25 -21.39 -16.15 15.94
N ILE A 26 -20.17 -16.27 16.49
CA ILE A 26 -19.17 -15.21 16.40
C ILE A 26 -18.54 -15.26 15.00
N PRO A 27 -18.69 -14.23 14.17
CA PRO A 27 -18.06 -14.20 12.85
C PRO A 27 -16.54 -14.27 13.02
N LYS A 28 -15.90 -15.14 12.22
CA LYS A 28 -14.45 -15.28 12.23
C LYS A 28 -13.79 -13.93 11.87
N PRO A 29 -12.68 -13.56 12.53
CA PRO A 29 -11.94 -12.36 12.18
C PRO A 29 -11.47 -12.44 10.72
N ARG A 30 -11.35 -11.28 10.06
CA ARG A 30 -10.80 -11.22 8.70
C ARG A 30 -9.37 -11.76 8.71
N GLY A 31 -9.11 -12.77 7.88
CA GLY A 31 -7.76 -13.27 7.67
C GLY A 31 -6.98 -12.31 6.79
N TYR A 32 -5.81 -11.88 7.26
CA TYR A 32 -4.85 -11.13 6.44
C TYR A 32 -3.93 -12.12 5.71
N PHE A 33 -3.39 -11.69 4.57
CA PHE A 33 -2.39 -12.49 3.86
C PHE A 33 -1.15 -12.65 4.74
N ARG A 34 -0.75 -13.91 4.99
CA ARG A 34 0.57 -14.21 5.52
C ARG A 34 1.55 -14.21 4.36
N ILE A 35 2.14 -13.05 4.09
CA ILE A 35 3.19 -12.89 3.08
C ILE A 35 4.53 -13.08 3.79
N ASP A 36 5.16 -14.24 3.59
CA ASP A 36 6.54 -14.44 4.05
C ASP A 36 7.47 -13.63 3.12
N LEU A 37 7.91 -12.47 3.62
CA LEU A 37 8.86 -11.63 2.91
C LEU A 37 10.27 -12.20 3.09
N PRO A 38 11.06 -12.36 2.01
CA PRO A 38 12.43 -12.80 2.13
C PRO A 38 13.29 -11.78 2.87
N GLU A 39 14.48 -12.21 3.30
CA GLU A 39 15.43 -11.33 3.97
C GLU A 39 15.77 -10.10 3.11
N LYS A 40 15.68 -8.92 3.73
CA LYS A 40 15.89 -7.65 3.03
C LYS A 40 17.39 -7.42 2.86
N SER A 41 17.87 -7.47 1.61
CA SER A 41 19.24 -7.08 1.25
C SER A 41 19.20 -5.92 0.27
N TYR A 42 19.93 -4.87 0.57
CA TYR A 42 19.95 -3.63 -0.22
C TYR A 42 21.29 -3.46 -0.94
N GLN A 43 21.26 -2.71 -2.03
CA GLN A 43 22.45 -2.27 -2.74
C GLN A 43 22.28 -0.82 -3.20
N PRO A 44 23.37 -0.05 -3.30
CA PRO A 44 23.31 1.32 -3.79
C PRO A 44 22.99 1.33 -5.28
N TRP A 45 22.13 2.26 -5.68
CA TRP A 45 21.94 2.66 -7.07
C TRP A 45 22.71 3.95 -7.31
N GLN A 46 23.66 3.92 -8.23
CA GLN A 46 24.44 5.07 -8.63
C GLN A 46 24.64 5.04 -10.14
N ASN A 47 24.19 6.09 -10.80
CA ASN A 47 24.35 6.31 -12.24
C ASN A 47 24.61 7.80 -12.48
N ASN A 48 24.61 8.26 -13.73
CA ASN A 48 24.79 9.66 -14.13
C ASN A 48 23.60 10.59 -13.74
N CYS A 49 22.74 10.17 -12.82
CA CYS A 49 21.61 10.96 -12.33
C CYS A 49 21.99 11.74 -11.07
N PRO A 50 21.36 12.90 -10.83
CA PRO A 50 21.71 13.79 -9.71
C PRO A 50 21.16 13.31 -8.35
N PHE A 51 20.81 12.02 -8.23
CA PHE A 51 20.34 11.40 -7.00
C PHE A 51 20.85 9.97 -6.88
N THR A 52 20.90 9.48 -5.64
CA THR A 52 21.27 8.10 -5.31
C THR A 52 20.32 7.57 -4.23
N PHE A 53 20.08 6.27 -4.24
CA PHE A 53 19.24 5.59 -3.27
C PHE A 53 19.71 4.15 -3.13
N GLU A 54 19.26 3.51 -2.05
CA GLU A 54 19.41 2.07 -1.89
C GLU A 54 18.12 1.37 -2.29
N TYR A 55 18.23 0.24 -2.96
CA TYR A 55 17.09 -0.58 -3.35
C TYR A 55 17.34 -2.03 -3.04
N ASN A 56 16.26 -2.79 -2.90
CA ASN A 56 16.34 -4.21 -2.60
C ASN A 56 16.96 -4.95 -3.81
N LYS A 57 17.91 -5.86 -3.57
CA LYS A 57 18.59 -6.67 -4.62
C LYS A 57 17.64 -7.51 -5.46
N MET A 58 16.43 -7.78 -4.97
CA MET A 58 15.40 -8.50 -5.70
C MET A 58 14.68 -7.65 -6.75
N ALA A 59 14.84 -6.33 -6.70
CA ALA A 59 14.23 -5.42 -7.65
C ALA A 59 15.09 -5.26 -8.91
N LEU A 60 14.43 -4.98 -10.02
CA LEU A 60 15.07 -4.62 -11.28
C LEU A 60 14.88 -3.12 -11.51
N VAL A 61 15.98 -2.38 -11.64
CA VAL A 61 15.91 -0.95 -11.95
C VAL A 61 16.11 -0.78 -13.45
N THR A 62 15.11 -0.25 -14.14
CA THR A 62 15.13 0.00 -15.58
C THR A 62 14.88 1.48 -15.87
N ALA A 63 15.41 1.99 -16.97
CA ALA A 63 15.02 3.31 -17.46
C ALA A 63 13.58 3.26 -17.96
N ASP A 64 12.82 4.31 -17.72
CA ASP A 64 11.47 4.40 -18.27
C ASP A 64 11.55 4.58 -19.80
N THR A 65 10.69 3.83 -20.51
CA THR A 65 10.67 3.74 -21.98
C THR A 65 9.41 4.38 -22.58
N GLU A 66 8.58 5.01 -21.75
CA GLU A 66 7.38 5.71 -22.22
C GLU A 66 7.73 6.86 -23.18
N ARG A 67 6.79 7.19 -24.06
CA ARG A 67 7.02 8.20 -25.14
C ARG A 67 7.42 9.58 -24.60
N LEU A 68 6.96 9.92 -23.40
CA LEU A 68 7.20 11.21 -22.74
C LEU A 68 8.30 11.11 -21.68
N SER A 69 9.01 10.00 -21.62
CA SER A 69 10.01 9.77 -20.57
C SER A 69 11.20 10.71 -20.73
N GLU A 70 11.61 11.32 -19.62
CA GLU A 70 12.73 12.25 -19.55
C GLU A 70 13.97 11.55 -18.96
N PRO A 71 15.19 12.10 -19.16
CA PRO A 71 16.39 11.56 -18.53
C PRO A 71 16.22 11.39 -17.02
N CYS A 72 16.73 10.28 -16.49
CA CYS A 72 16.62 9.92 -15.07
C CYS A 72 15.21 9.56 -14.57
N TRP A 73 14.28 9.26 -15.47
CA TRP A 73 13.06 8.54 -15.12
C TRP A 73 13.33 7.04 -15.10
N LEU A 74 12.88 6.38 -14.04
CA LEU A 74 13.25 5.01 -13.72
C LEU A 74 12.04 4.24 -13.20
N ASN A 75 12.02 2.94 -13.49
CA ASN A 75 11.10 1.99 -12.89
C ASN A 75 11.89 1.04 -11.99
N ILE A 76 11.46 0.87 -10.74
CA ILE A 76 11.96 -0.15 -9.83
C ILE A 76 10.91 -1.26 -9.77
N ASP A 77 11.15 -2.31 -10.54
CA ASP A 77 10.25 -3.43 -10.68
C ASP A 77 10.52 -4.53 -9.66
N TYR A 78 9.45 -5.04 -9.06
CA TYR A 78 9.43 -6.23 -8.21
C TYR A 78 8.60 -7.33 -8.89
N PRO A 79 9.15 -8.10 -9.85
CA PRO A 79 8.38 -9.04 -10.67
C PRO A 79 7.63 -10.09 -9.85
N LYS A 80 8.25 -10.59 -8.77
CA LYS A 80 7.64 -11.58 -7.87
C LYS A 80 6.41 -11.04 -7.12
N HIS A 81 6.34 -9.72 -6.92
CA HIS A 81 5.26 -9.05 -6.20
C HIS A 81 4.30 -8.32 -7.13
N LYS A 82 4.55 -8.32 -8.45
CA LYS A 82 3.78 -7.56 -9.45
C LYS A 82 3.60 -6.10 -9.05
N ALA A 83 4.66 -5.51 -8.51
CA ALA A 83 4.69 -4.15 -8.03
C ALA A 83 5.81 -3.39 -8.74
N THR A 84 5.55 -2.14 -9.06
CA THR A 84 6.51 -1.23 -9.70
C THR A 84 6.47 0.09 -8.96
N ILE A 85 7.64 0.66 -8.71
CA ILE A 85 7.80 2.03 -8.25
C ILE A 85 8.26 2.86 -9.43
N HIS A 86 7.46 3.84 -9.80
CA HIS A 86 7.79 4.80 -10.85
C HIS A 86 8.49 6.00 -10.21
N LEU A 87 9.64 6.37 -10.74
CA LEU A 87 10.42 7.54 -10.31
C LEU A 87 10.57 8.49 -11.49
N SER A 88 10.21 9.75 -11.27
CA SER A 88 10.33 10.82 -12.25
C SER A 88 11.17 11.93 -11.66
N TYR A 89 12.31 12.22 -12.29
CA TYR A 89 13.17 13.32 -11.88
C TYR A 89 12.89 14.57 -12.71
N LYS A 90 12.88 15.74 -12.05
CA LYS A 90 12.89 17.06 -12.70
C LYS A 90 13.87 18.01 -12.03
N PRO A 91 14.65 18.78 -12.81
CA PRO A 91 15.41 19.91 -12.28
C PRO A 91 14.44 21.04 -11.87
N VAL A 92 14.76 21.69 -10.75
CA VAL A 92 14.00 22.83 -10.24
C VAL A 92 14.64 24.12 -10.77
N GLU A 93 13.85 24.91 -11.49
CA GLU A 93 14.24 26.20 -12.06
C GLU A 93 13.15 27.24 -11.76
N ASN A 94 13.10 27.73 -10.51
CA ASN A 94 12.07 28.68 -10.03
C ASN A 94 10.61 28.18 -10.16
N ASN A 95 10.41 26.88 -10.31
CA ASN A 95 9.11 26.24 -10.55
C ASN A 95 8.75 25.17 -9.50
N ILE A 96 9.41 25.19 -8.33
CA ILE A 96 9.17 24.20 -7.28
C ILE A 96 7.72 24.19 -6.80
N GLU A 97 7.09 25.37 -6.67
CA GLU A 97 5.69 25.48 -6.27
C GLU A 97 4.77 24.74 -7.25
N GLN A 98 5.05 24.84 -8.55
CA GLN A 98 4.30 24.11 -9.56
C GLN A 98 4.46 22.60 -9.39
N PHE A 99 5.67 22.09 -9.17
CA PHE A 99 5.87 20.66 -8.96
C PHE A 99 5.22 20.13 -7.69
N LEU A 100 5.22 20.92 -6.61
CA LEU A 100 4.52 20.59 -5.37
C LEU A 100 3.00 20.50 -5.61
N GLU A 101 2.43 21.47 -6.31
CA GLU A 101 0.99 21.46 -6.65
C GLU A 101 0.63 20.36 -7.65
N ASP A 102 1.48 20.06 -8.62
CA ASP A 102 1.29 18.97 -9.57
C ASP A 102 1.30 17.60 -8.85
N ALA A 103 2.27 17.39 -7.96
CA ALA A 103 2.36 16.18 -7.14
C ALA A 103 1.15 16.03 -6.22
N ARG A 104 0.74 17.11 -5.52
CA ARG A 104 -0.48 17.14 -4.72
C ARG A 104 -1.69 16.82 -5.58
N THR A 105 -1.87 17.50 -6.70
CA THR A 105 -3.01 17.30 -7.60
C THR A 105 -3.09 15.87 -8.12
N LEU A 106 -1.96 15.21 -8.39
CA LEU A 106 -1.92 13.81 -8.82
C LEU A 106 -2.49 12.88 -7.75
N VAL A 107 -2.10 13.05 -6.49
CA VAL A 107 -2.64 12.29 -5.34
C VAL A 107 -4.15 12.48 -5.29
N TYR A 108 -4.60 13.74 -5.25
CA TYR A 108 -6.02 14.07 -5.07
C TYR A 108 -6.90 13.73 -6.28
N LYS A 109 -6.34 13.50 -7.48
CA LYS A 109 -7.11 12.94 -8.61
C LYS A 109 -7.47 11.46 -8.39
N HIS A 110 -6.68 10.71 -7.64
CA HIS A 110 -6.93 9.30 -7.36
C HIS A 110 -7.76 9.04 -6.09
N THR A 111 -8.09 10.09 -5.33
CA THR A 111 -8.86 9.98 -4.07
C THR A 111 -10.34 9.70 -4.26
N VAL A 112 -10.87 9.84 -5.48
CA VAL A 112 -12.25 9.50 -5.79
C VAL A 112 -12.59 8.03 -5.42
N LYS A 113 -11.57 7.16 -5.29
CA LYS A 113 -11.71 5.77 -4.80
C LYS A 113 -11.03 5.48 -3.46
N ALA A 114 -10.25 6.42 -2.91
CA ALA A 114 -9.58 6.24 -1.63
C ALA A 114 -10.56 6.58 -0.49
N SER A 115 -10.48 5.83 0.60
CA SER A 115 -11.29 6.09 1.81
C SER A 115 -10.62 7.10 2.73
N ASP A 116 -9.29 7.16 2.71
CA ASP A 116 -8.48 8.10 3.50
C ASP A 116 -7.12 8.37 2.84
N ILE A 117 -6.46 9.45 3.25
CA ILE A 117 -5.10 9.80 2.83
C ILE A 117 -4.28 10.15 4.08
N ASN A 118 -3.27 9.34 4.35
CA ASN A 118 -2.31 9.62 5.43
C ASN A 118 -1.06 10.31 4.86
N GLU A 119 -0.77 11.51 5.36
CA GLU A 119 0.40 12.30 4.96
C GLU A 119 1.54 12.16 5.98
N THR A 120 2.73 11.79 5.53
CA THR A 120 3.94 11.68 6.38
C THR A 120 5.03 12.61 5.88
N LEU A 121 5.48 13.53 6.73
CA LEU A 121 6.59 14.44 6.44
C LEU A 121 7.93 13.70 6.43
N VAL A 122 8.66 13.84 5.33
CA VAL A 122 10.07 13.44 5.22
C VAL A 122 10.92 14.67 5.47
N ARG A 123 11.75 14.63 6.52
CA ARG A 123 12.74 15.68 6.81
C ARG A 123 14.07 15.04 7.23
N ARG A 124 15.10 15.30 6.44
CA ARG A 124 16.47 14.84 6.70
C ARG A 124 17.45 15.99 6.46
N ASP A 125 17.67 16.78 7.50
CA ASP A 125 18.50 17.99 7.44
C ASP A 125 19.96 17.67 7.07
N SER A 126 20.50 16.55 7.58
CA SER A 126 21.89 16.12 7.32
C SER A 126 22.19 15.85 5.84
N ALA A 127 21.18 15.44 5.08
CA ALA A 127 21.30 15.16 3.65
C ALA A 127 20.54 16.18 2.78
N LYS A 128 19.92 17.21 3.40
CA LYS A 128 19.03 18.17 2.75
C LYS A 128 17.96 17.49 1.89
N VAL A 129 17.24 16.52 2.46
CA VAL A 129 16.13 15.85 1.76
C VAL A 129 14.83 16.12 2.50
N TYR A 130 13.88 16.71 1.79
CA TYR A 130 12.57 17.10 2.31
C TYR A 130 11.47 16.61 1.38
N GLY A 131 10.29 16.33 1.90
CA GLY A 131 9.17 15.94 1.06
C GLY A 131 8.01 15.37 1.85
N LEU A 132 7.07 14.77 1.14
CA LEU A 132 5.86 14.18 1.72
C LEU A 132 5.60 12.81 1.11
N ILE A 133 5.19 11.86 1.95
CA ILE A 133 4.67 10.56 1.54
C ILE A 133 3.15 10.58 1.78
N TYR A 134 2.40 10.17 0.77
CA TYR A 134 0.96 9.97 0.79
C TYR A 134 0.67 8.47 0.76
N ASP A 135 0.00 7.96 1.79
CA ASP A 135 -0.53 6.60 1.86
C ASP A 135 -2.05 6.67 1.65
N LEU A 136 -2.52 6.15 0.51
CA LEU A 136 -3.91 6.18 0.08
C LEU A 136 -4.58 4.86 0.49
N GLU A 137 -5.48 4.93 1.47
CA GLU A 137 -6.22 3.76 1.92
C GLU A 137 -7.41 3.46 1.00
N GLY A 138 -7.70 2.17 0.78
CA GLY A 138 -8.85 1.71 0.02
C GLY A 138 -8.51 1.25 -1.41
N GLY A 139 -9.45 1.43 -2.34
CA GLY A 139 -9.37 0.91 -3.71
C GLY A 139 -8.58 1.78 -4.69
N ALA A 140 -7.59 2.53 -4.21
CA ALA A 140 -6.75 3.39 -5.03
C ALA A 140 -5.89 2.57 -6.00
N ALA A 141 -5.68 3.09 -7.22
CA ALA A 141 -4.84 2.42 -8.22
C ALA A 141 -3.36 2.41 -7.81
N SER A 142 -2.91 3.49 -7.17
CA SER A 142 -1.57 3.64 -6.59
C SER A 142 -1.72 3.94 -5.10
N PRO A 143 -1.44 2.97 -4.21
CA PRO A 143 -1.63 3.14 -2.77
C PRO A 143 -0.57 4.05 -2.13
N TYR A 144 0.60 4.20 -2.76
CA TYR A 144 1.68 5.07 -2.28
C TYR A 144 2.06 6.08 -3.36
N GLN A 145 2.16 7.34 -2.95
CA GLN A 145 2.73 8.42 -3.75
C GLN A 145 3.63 9.29 -2.86
N PHE A 146 4.66 9.90 -3.40
CA PHE A 146 5.53 10.78 -2.63
C PHE A 146 6.23 11.76 -3.56
N TYR A 147 6.85 12.77 -2.96
CA TYR A 147 7.87 13.57 -3.60
C TYR A 147 9.01 13.83 -2.62
N LEU A 148 10.22 14.03 -3.14
CA LEU A 148 11.43 14.39 -2.41
C LEU A 148 12.19 15.50 -3.16
N THR A 149 12.74 16.44 -2.41
CA THR A 149 13.48 17.58 -2.96
C THR A 149 14.57 18.06 -2.01
N ASP A 150 15.60 18.68 -2.57
CA ASP A 150 16.59 19.47 -1.83
C ASP A 150 16.13 20.92 -1.57
N SER A 151 14.89 21.23 -1.92
CA SER A 151 14.24 22.55 -1.91
C SER A 151 14.76 23.56 -2.93
N THR A 152 15.81 23.23 -3.70
CA THR A 152 16.49 24.23 -4.56
C THR A 152 16.70 23.81 -6.00
N ASN A 153 17.12 22.57 -6.26
CA ASN A 153 17.59 22.16 -7.59
C ASN A 153 16.98 20.84 -8.08
N HIS A 154 16.52 19.98 -7.18
CA HIS A 154 16.15 18.60 -7.51
C HIS A 154 14.76 18.28 -7.00
N PHE A 155 13.93 17.69 -7.86
CA PHE A 155 12.61 17.18 -7.52
C PHE A 155 12.48 15.74 -8.04
N VAL A 156 12.06 14.84 -7.17
CA VAL A 156 11.81 13.41 -7.44
C VAL A 156 10.42 13.06 -6.92
#